data_AF-A0A6N0LPC4-F1
#
_entry.id   AF-A0A6N0LPC4-F1
#
_cell.length_a   1.000
_cell.length_b   1.000
_cell.length_c   1.000
_cell.angle_alpha   90.00
_cell.angle_beta   90.00
_cell.angle_gamma   90.00
#
_symmetry.space_group_name_H-M   'P 1'
#
loop_
_entity.id
_entity.type
_entity.pdbx_description
1 polymer ?
#
loop_
_entity_poly.entity_id
_entity_poly.type
_entity_poly.pdbx_seq_one_letter_code
_entity_poly.pdbx_strand_id
1 'polypeptide(L)'
;MVSDFGCTVRMWDGEYAVRLQHLKSYNYLSAECEQMQVISDGINRVYSSALEESVQKFLEMLGKLNRAYLTQLEEKVLSLLESETGS
;
A
#
# COMPACT_ATOMS: atom_id res chain seq x y z
N MET A 1 1.47 28.18 13.38
CA MET A 1 0.06 28.58 13.21
C MET A 1 -0.65 27.41 12.56
N VAL A 2 -1.44 26.65 13.34
CA VAL A 2 -2.20 25.52 12.81
C VAL A 2 -3.44 26.10 12.12
N SER A 3 -3.41 26.18 10.79
CA SER A 3 -4.57 26.62 10.01
C SER A 3 -5.57 25.48 9.92
N ASP A 4 -6.66 25.64 10.68
CA ASP A 4 -8.03 25.19 10.39
C ASP A 4 -8.21 23.86 9.61
N PHE A 5 -8.20 22.77 10.40
CA PHE A 5 -8.92 21.51 10.21
C PHE A 5 -8.63 20.58 9.02
N GLY A 6 -7.46 20.65 8.39
CA GLY A 6 -7.04 19.67 7.38
C GLY A 6 -5.66 19.06 7.66
N CYS A 7 -5.49 17.77 7.42
CA CYS A 7 -4.17 17.18 7.23
C CYS A 7 -4.04 16.68 5.79
N THR A 8 -2.83 16.76 5.25
CA THR A 8 -2.57 16.19 3.93
C THR A 8 -2.13 14.75 4.08
N VAL A 9 -2.84 13.85 3.39
CA VAL A 9 -2.57 12.42 3.35
C VAL A 9 -2.03 12.08 1.98
N ARG A 10 -0.81 11.54 1.93
CA ARG A 10 -0.27 10.99 0.70
C ARG A 10 -0.77 9.55 0.53
N MET A 11 -1.52 9.32 -0.54
CA MET A 11 -1.95 8.00 -0.99
C MET A 11 -1.09 7.56 -2.19
N TRP A 12 -1.30 6.33 -2.65
CA TRP A 12 -0.54 5.71 -3.74
C TRP A 12 -0.75 6.42 -5.10
N ASP A 13 -1.84 7.16 -5.27
CA ASP A 13 -2.21 7.88 -6.49
C ASP A 13 -2.07 9.40 -6.39
N GLY A 14 -1.69 9.94 -5.23
CA GLY A 14 -1.54 11.38 -5.05
C GLY A 14 -1.65 11.86 -3.62
N GLU A 15 -1.67 13.18 -3.46
CA GLU A 15 -1.75 13.84 -2.16
C GLU A 15 -3.13 14.49 -1.97
N TYR A 16 -3.79 14.16 -0.86
CA TYR A 16 -5.17 14.52 -0.59
C TYR A 16 -5.28 15.36 0.69
N ALA A 17 -5.92 16.52 0.60
CA ALA A 17 -6.27 17.30 1.78
C ALA A 17 -7.54 16.73 2.43
N VAL A 18 -7.39 16.09 3.59
CA VAL A 18 -8.51 15.47 4.32
C VAL A 18 -8.83 16.30 5.55
N ARG A 19 -10.11 16.65 5.75
CA ARG A 19 -10.53 17.32 6.98
C ARG A 19 -10.48 16.36 8.16
N LEU A 20 -10.00 16.83 9.32
CA LEU A 20 -9.87 16.01 10.54
C LEU A 20 -11.20 15.35 10.96
N GLN A 21 -12.32 16.04 10.76
CA GLN A 21 -13.68 15.51 11.03
C GLN A 21 -14.07 14.27 10.21
N HIS A 22 -13.39 14.00 9.09
CA HIS A 22 -13.62 12.82 8.25
C HIS A 22 -12.61 11.70 8.51
N LEU A 23 -11.64 11.93 9.40
CA LEU A 23 -10.67 10.93 9.81
C LEU A 23 -11.18 10.20 11.06
N LYS A 24 -11.51 8.93 10.86
CA LYS A 24 -11.84 8.05 11.98
C LYS A 24 -10.54 7.61 12.65
N SER A 25 -10.39 7.91 13.93
CA SER A 25 -9.28 7.38 14.72
C SER A 25 -9.42 5.85 14.81
N TYR A 26 -8.54 5.14 14.14
CA TYR A 26 -8.34 3.73 14.38
C TYR A 26 -7.30 3.60 15.50
N ASN A 27 -7.62 2.82 16.54
CA ASN A 27 -6.69 2.52 17.63
C ASN A 27 -5.70 1.45 17.17
N TYR A 28 -4.90 1.77 16.15
CA TYR A 28 -3.84 0.88 15.72
C TYR A 28 -2.81 0.74 16.82
N LEU A 29 -2.49 -0.51 17.15
CA LEU A 29 -1.33 -0.85 17.95
C LEU A 29 -0.06 -0.49 17.18
N SER A 30 1.04 -0.22 17.89
CA SER A 30 2.32 0.12 17.25
C SER A 30 2.75 -0.90 16.20
N ALA A 31 2.51 -2.19 16.46
CA ALA A 31 2.78 -3.28 15.51
C ALA A 31 1.93 -3.19 14.22
N GLU A 32 0.68 -2.74 14.32
CA GLU A 32 -0.19 -2.56 13.15
C GLU A 32 0.23 -1.34 12.33
N CYS A 33 0.73 -0.28 12.99
CA CYS A 33 1.34 0.86 12.30
C CYS A 33 2.60 0.46 11.52
N GLU A 34 3.46 -0.38 12.10
CA GLU A 34 4.65 -0.90 11.41
C GLU A 34 4.26 -1.77 10.21
N GLN A 35 3.28 -2.66 10.36
CA GLN A 35 2.76 -3.45 9.24
C GLN A 35 2.21 -2.56 8.12
N MET A 36 1.48 -1.50 8.46
CA MET A 36 0.95 -0.57 7.46
C MET A 36 2.05 0.19 6.72
N GLN A 37 3.15 0.55 7.39
CA GLN A 37 4.31 1.17 6.75
C GLN A 37 4.97 0.21 5.76
N VAL A 38 5.20 -1.04 6.14
CA VAL A 38 5.77 -2.07 5.25
C VAL A 38 4.91 -2.24 3.98
N ILE A 39 3.59 -2.29 4.13
CA ILE A 39 2.65 -2.38 3.00
C ILE A 39 2.74 -1.12 2.12
N SER A 40 2.74 0.06 2.72
CA SER A 40 2.82 1.33 1.99
C SER A 40 4.12 1.45 1.19
N ASP A 41 5.25 1.07 1.78
CA ASP A 41 6.56 1.10 1.12
C ASP A 41 6.63 0.10 -0.04
N GLY A 42 6.05 -1.10 0.13
CA GLY A 42 5.90 -2.08 -0.93
C GLY A 42 5.11 -1.53 -2.13
N ILE A 43 3.94 -0.92 -1.87
CA ILE A 43 3.10 -0.33 -2.92
C ILE A 43 3.83 0.80 -3.66
N ASN A 44 4.50 1.70 -2.94
CA ASN A 44 5.24 2.82 -3.55
C ASN A 44 6.37 2.32 -4.45
N ARG A 45 7.07 1.25 -4.05
CA ARG A 45 8.17 0.65 -4.82
C ARG A 45 7.66 0.04 -6.13
N VAL A 46 6.56 -0.70 -6.07
CA VAL A 46 5.87 -1.23 -7.26
C VAL A 46 5.52 -0.11 -8.24
N TYR A 47 4.96 1.00 -7.75
CA TYR A 47 4.51 2.11 -8.59
C TYR A 47 5.66 3.00 -9.12
N SER A 48 6.78 3.06 -8.40
CA SER A 48 7.97 3.83 -8.81
C SER A 48 8.81 3.12 -9.87
N SER A 49 8.74 1.79 -9.95
CA SER A 49 9.42 1.03 -11.00
C SER A 49 8.54 0.98 -12.27
N ALA A 50 9.14 1.13 -13.45
CA ALA A 50 8.47 0.80 -14.71
C ALA A 50 8.28 -0.73 -14.76
N LEU A 51 7.25 -1.21 -14.07
CA LEU A 51 6.96 -2.61 -13.89
C LEU A 51 6.55 -3.22 -15.23
N GLU A 52 7.07 -4.41 -15.56
CA GLU A 52 6.61 -5.13 -16.75
C GLU A 52 5.10 -5.38 -16.68
N GLU A 53 4.41 -5.28 -17.83
CA GLU A 53 2.95 -5.40 -17.92
C GLU A 53 2.42 -6.71 -17.31
N SER A 54 3.21 -7.79 -17.39
CA SER A 54 2.91 -9.10 -16.80
C SER A 54 2.85 -9.05 -15.27
N VAL A 55 3.80 -8.34 -14.64
CA VAL A 55 3.86 -8.15 -13.20
C VAL A 55 2.72 -7.25 -12.73
N GLN A 56 2.43 -6.18 -13.47
CA GLN A 56 1.31 -5.29 -13.16
C GLN A 56 -0.02 -6.05 -13.17
N LYS A 57 -0.29 -6.83 -14.22
CA LYS A 57 -1.50 -7.66 -14.31
C LYS A 57 -1.58 -8.69 -13.18
N PHE A 58 -0.45 -9.28 -12.78
CA PHE A 58 -0.42 -10.20 -11.65
C PHE A 58 -0.81 -9.51 -10.34
N LEU A 59 -0.23 -8.35 -10.04
CA LEU A 59 -0.58 -7.58 -8.84
C LEU A 59 -2.03 -7.08 -8.87
N GLU A 60 -2.54 -6.66 -10.03
CA GLU A 60 -3.96 -6.32 -10.19
C GLU A 60 -4.90 -7.51 -9.93
N MET A 61 -4.52 -8.72 -10.37
CA MET A 61 -5.29 -9.94 -10.06
C MET A 61 -5.29 -10.21 -8.56
N LEU A 62 -4.15 -10.08 -7.88
CA LEU A 62 -4.07 -10.24 -6.43
C LEU A 62 -4.94 -9.21 -5.68
N GLY A 63 -4.93 -7.95 -6.12
CA GLY A 63 -5.75 -6.90 -5.52
C GLY A 63 -7.26 -7.06 -5.73
N LYS A 64 -7.68 -7.86 -6.72
CA LYS A 64 -9.10 -8.16 -7.01
C LYS A 64 -9.60 -9.42 -6.30
N LEU A 65 -8.76 -10.10 -5.52
CA LEU A 65 -9.18 -11.28 -4.76
C LEU A 65 -10.21 -10.89 -3.69
N ASN A 66 -11.35 -11.59 -3.66
CA ASN A 66 -12.38 -11.41 -2.63
C ASN A 66 -11.99 -12.00 -1.25
N ARG A 67 -10.73 -12.37 -1.06
CA ARG A 67 -10.21 -12.99 0.17
C ARG A 67 -9.06 -12.17 0.73
N ALA A 68 -8.97 -12.11 2.05
CA ALA A 68 -7.92 -11.35 2.76
C ALA A 68 -6.60 -12.12 2.94
N TYR A 69 -6.40 -13.24 2.23
CA TYR A 69 -5.21 -14.07 2.35
C TYR A 69 -4.72 -14.53 0.97
N LEU A 70 -3.40 -14.67 0.85
CA LEU A 70 -2.76 -15.28 -0.29
C LEU A 70 -2.60 -16.79 -0.06
N THR A 71 -2.69 -17.56 -1.13
CA THR A 71 -2.25 -18.96 -1.12
C THR A 71 -0.73 -19.01 -1.09
N GLN A 72 -0.21 -20.15 -0.67
CA GLN A 72 1.23 -20.39 -0.57
C GLN A 72 1.97 -20.18 -1.90
N LEU A 73 1.30 -20.38 -3.04
CA LEU A 73 1.86 -20.10 -4.36
C LEU A 73 1.87 -18.60 -4.67
N GLU A 74 0.75 -17.91 -4.45
CA GLU A 74 0.64 -16.46 -4.67
C GLU A 74 1.65 -15.70 -3.80
N GLU A 75 1.79 -16.09 -2.54
CA GLU A 75 2.77 -15.51 -1.61
C GLU A 75 4.21 -15.75 -2.07
N LYS A 76 4.54 -16.95 -2.56
CA LYS A 76 5.87 -17.23 -3.13
C LYS A 76 6.15 -16.38 -4.36
N VAL A 77 5.21 -16.28 -5.30
CA VAL A 77 5.40 -15.48 -6.52
C VAL A 77 5.54 -14.00 -6.16
N LEU A 78 4.70 -13.49 -5.25
CA LEU A 78 4.80 -12.11 -4.77
C LEU A 78 6.18 -11.84 -4.12
N SER A 79 6.66 -12.73 -3.25
CA SER A 79 7.97 -12.56 -2.60
C SER A 79 9.14 -12.52 -3.58
N LEU A 80 9.07 -13.31 -4.67
CA LEU A 80 10.07 -13.28 -5.74
C LEU A 80 10.03 -11.94 -6.48
N LEU A 81 8.83 -11.47 -6.84
CA LEU A 81 8.66 -10.18 -7.50
C LEU A 81 9.18 -9.03 -6.63
N GLU A 82 8.91 -9.04 -5.33
CA GLU A 82 9.42 -8.01 -4.41
C GLU A 82 10.96 -8.03 -4.27
N SER A 83 11.59 -9.21 -4.44
CA SER A 83 13.05 -9.34 -4.40
C SER A 83 13.73 -8.79 -5.66
N GLU A 84 13.17 -9.06 -6.84
CA GLU A 84 13.66 -8.52 -8.13
C GLU A 84 13.28 -7.03 -8.29
N THR A 85 12.12 -6.69 -7.73
CA THR A 85 11.44 -5.39 -7.54
C THR A 85 12.24 -4.18 -7.07
N GLY A 86 13.33 -4.39 -6.38
CA GLY A 86 14.09 -3.25 -5.94
C GLY A 86 15.36 -3.58 -5.21
N SER A 87 16.27 -4.02 -6.06
CA SER A 87 17.60 -3.40 -6.05
C SER A 87 17.52 -1.93 -6.44
#